data_AF-A0A7V1C2R1-F1
#
_entry.id   AF-A0A7V1C2R1-F1
#
_cell.length_a   1.000
_cell.length_b   1.000
_cell.length_c   1.000
_cell.angle_alpha   90.00
_cell.angle_beta   90.00
_cell.angle_gamma   90.00
#
_symmetry.space_group_name_H-M   'P 1'
#
loop_
_entity.id
_entity.type
_entity.pdbx_description
1 polymer ?
#
loop_
_entity_poly.entity_id
_entity_poly.type
_entity_poly.pdbx_seq_one_letter_code
_entity_poly.pdbx_strand_id
1 'polypeptide(L)'
;TEFDTLGGESAFGKAINDHSQIVGESKNKEGERRAFLYENGKTIDLNYLIAPGQWTLIAAADINNKGQITGYGTNAKGDIHAFLLTPVTK
;
A
#
# COMPACT_ATOMS: atom_id res chain seq x y z
N THR A 1 -17.21 1.36 -7.34
CA THR A 1 -16.91 1.74 -5.95
C THR A 1 -15.81 2.76 -5.98
N GLU A 2 -16.06 3.94 -5.41
CA GLU A 2 -14.98 4.85 -5.04
C GLU A 2 -14.43 4.41 -3.68
N PHE A 3 -13.12 4.49 -3.50
CA PHE A 3 -12.48 4.21 -2.21
C PHE A 3 -11.76 5.48 -1.75
N ASP A 4 -11.82 5.74 -0.44
CA ASP A 4 -11.24 6.94 0.15
C ASP A 4 -9.72 7.00 -0.06
N THR A 5 -9.18 8.21 -0.16
CA THR A 5 -7.74 8.44 -0.14
C THR A 5 -7.19 8.28 1.29
N LEU A 6 -5.87 8.27 1.45
CA LEU A 6 -5.22 8.39 2.76
C LEU A 6 -5.28 9.84 3.32
N GLY A 7 -6.30 10.61 2.95
CA GLY A 7 -6.48 12.01 3.28
C GLY A 7 -5.82 13.00 2.32
N GLY A 8 -5.19 12.52 1.24
CA GLY A 8 -4.65 13.36 0.17
C GLY A 8 -5.61 13.56 -1.01
N GLU A 9 -5.14 14.30 -2.01
CA GLU A 9 -5.94 14.70 -3.19
C GLU A 9 -6.18 13.60 -4.24
N SER A 10 -5.44 12.49 -4.19
CA SER A 10 -5.53 11.44 -5.21
C SER A 10 -5.16 10.05 -4.68
N ALA A 11 -5.81 9.05 -5.28
CA ALA A 11 -5.49 7.64 -5.12
C ALA A 11 -5.68 6.90 -6.46
N PHE A 12 -4.84 5.90 -6.72
CA PHE A 12 -4.87 5.06 -7.90
C PHE A 12 -4.80 3.60 -7.49
N GLY A 13 -5.88 2.85 -7.76
CA GLY A 13 -5.89 1.39 -7.61
C GLY A 13 -5.12 0.72 -8.74
N LYS A 14 -4.27 -0.27 -8.42
CA LYS A 14 -3.40 -0.96 -9.37
C LYS A 14 -3.76 -2.42 -9.57
N ALA A 15 -4.16 -3.11 -8.51
CA ALA A 15 -4.53 -4.53 -8.57
C ALA A 15 -5.62 -4.86 -7.57
N ILE A 16 -6.32 -5.97 -7.82
CA ILE A 16 -7.40 -6.50 -6.99
C ILE A 16 -7.30 -8.02 -6.94
N ASN A 17 -7.62 -8.64 -5.80
CA ASN A 17 -7.74 -10.09 -5.66
C ASN A 17 -9.20 -10.55 -5.48
N ASP A 18 -9.44 -11.87 -5.44
CA ASP A 18 -10.79 -12.45 -5.33
C ASP A 18 -11.47 -12.19 -3.99
N HIS A 19 -10.74 -11.70 -2.98
CA HIS A 19 -11.27 -11.27 -1.69
C HIS A 19 -11.72 -9.81 -1.71
N SER A 20 -11.81 -9.19 -2.89
CA SER A 20 -12.16 -7.77 -3.07
C SER A 20 -11.19 -6.81 -2.36
N GLN A 21 -9.95 -7.23 -2.14
CA GLN A 21 -8.89 -6.37 -1.63
C GLN A 21 -8.24 -5.65 -2.82
N ILE A 22 -8.13 -4.32 -2.74
CA ILE A 22 -7.49 -3.51 -3.78
C ILE A 22 -6.19 -2.96 -3.24
N VAL A 23 -5.12 -2.95 -4.03
CA VAL A 23 -3.87 -2.28 -3.66
C VAL A 23 -3.52 -1.21 -4.66
N GLY A 24 -2.71 -0.24 -4.22
CA GLY A 24 -2.27 0.83 -5.10
C GLY A 24 -1.40 1.86 -4.40
N GLU A 25 -1.55 3.11 -4.85
CA GLU A 25 -0.87 4.27 -4.28
C GLU A 25 -1.85 5.41 -4.02
N SER A 26 -1.65 6.13 -2.92
CA SER A 26 -2.44 7.31 -2.54
C SER A 26 -1.50 8.38 -2.01
N LYS A 27 -1.88 9.64 -2.14
CA LYS A 27 -1.30 10.71 -1.33
C LYS A 27 -1.90 10.68 0.08
N ASN A 28 -1.10 10.91 1.11
CA ASN A 28 -1.60 11.24 2.45
C ASN A 28 -1.90 12.75 2.57
N LYS A 29 -2.31 13.21 3.77
CA LYS A 29 -2.63 14.62 4.04
C LYS A 29 -1.44 15.55 3.82
N GLU A 30 -0.24 15.04 4.01
CA GLU A 30 1.04 15.73 3.81
C GLU A 30 1.46 15.75 2.33
N GLY A 31 0.70 15.10 1.44
CA GLY A 31 1.00 15.00 0.01
C GLY A 31 2.03 13.94 -0.37
N GLU A 32 2.51 13.17 0.60
CA GLU A 32 3.46 12.08 0.39
C GLU A 32 2.78 10.89 -0.28
N ARG A 33 3.49 10.25 -1.21
CA ARG A 33 3.02 9.03 -1.87
C ARG A 33 3.16 7.83 -0.92
N ARG A 34 2.09 7.06 -0.74
CA ARG A 34 2.01 5.91 0.16
C ARG A 34 1.36 4.72 -0.55
N ALA A 35 1.89 3.53 -0.33
CA ALA A 35 1.24 2.29 -0.73
C ALA A 35 0.01 2.03 0.16
N PHE A 36 -1.12 1.66 -0.43
CA PHE A 36 -2.33 1.35 0.32
C PHE A 36 -2.85 -0.06 0.04
N LEU A 37 -3.62 -0.57 1.01
CA LEU A 37 -4.53 -1.71 0.89
C LEU A 37 -5.95 -1.23 1.21
N TYR A 38 -6.89 -1.41 0.31
CA TYR A 38 -8.31 -1.25 0.57
C TYR A 38 -8.90 -2.61 0.89
N GLU A 39 -9.50 -2.73 2.07
CA GLU A 39 -10.13 -3.95 2.56
C GLU A 39 -11.33 -3.57 3.43
N ASN A 40 -12.43 -4.31 3.30
CA ASN A 40 -13.62 -4.16 4.15
C ASN A 40 -14.14 -2.71 4.25
N GLY A 41 -14.13 -1.98 3.12
CA GLY A 41 -14.62 -0.61 3.07
C GLY A 41 -13.61 0.46 3.51
N LYS A 42 -12.36 0.09 3.83
CA LYS A 42 -11.37 1.03 4.39
C LYS A 42 -10.05 1.00 3.62
N THR A 43 -9.49 2.17 3.37
CA THR A 43 -8.13 2.35 2.86
C THR A 43 -7.14 2.38 4.01
N ILE A 44 -6.17 1.47 3.99
CA ILE A 44 -5.15 1.27 5.02
C ILE A 44 -3.80 1.65 4.41
N ASP A 45 -3.04 2.52 5.08
CA ASP A 45 -1.64 2.80 4.71
C ASP A 45 -0.79 1.58 5.09
N LEU A 46 -0.16 0.93 4.10
CA LEU A 46 0.68 -0.24 4.32
C LEU A 46 1.91 0.07 5.17
N ASN A 47 2.33 1.34 5.25
CA ASN A 47 3.41 1.78 6.12
C ASN A 47 3.09 1.63 7.62
N TYR A 48 1.81 1.56 8.00
CA TYR A 48 1.40 1.27 9.38
C TYR A 48 1.44 -0.22 9.72
N LEU A 49 1.61 -1.10 8.72
CA LEU A 49 1.62 -2.55 8.88
C LEU A 49 3.03 -3.15 8.87
N ILE A 50 4.07 -2.34 8.66
CA ILE A 50 5.47 -2.76 8.69
C ILE A 50 6.19 -2.18 9.90
N ALA A 51 7.33 -2.78 10.25
CA ALA A 51 8.19 -2.23 11.30
C ALA A 51 8.66 -0.81 10.90
N PRO A 52 8.63 0.16 11.83
CA PRO A 52 8.99 1.54 11.53
C PRO A 52 10.47 1.67 11.12
N GLY A 53 10.75 2.63 10.25
CA GLY A 53 12.05 3.31 10.19
C GLY A 53 13.02 2.92 9.07
N GLN A 54 12.86 1.78 8.39
CA GLN A 54 13.79 1.40 7.31
C GLN A 54 13.26 1.64 5.90
N TRP A 55 11.94 1.58 5.73
CA TRP A 55 11.30 1.62 4.43
C TRP A 55 10.07 2.51 4.47
N THR A 56 9.90 3.29 3.41
CA THR A 56 8.64 3.95 3.08
C THR A 56 8.09 3.27 1.83
N LEU A 57 7.00 2.52 1.97
CA LEU A 57 6.30 1.88 0.86
C LEU A 57 5.51 2.95 0.11
N ILE A 58 5.88 3.19 -1.15
CA ILE A 58 5.30 4.28 -1.94
C ILE A 58 4.26 3.79 -2.95
N ALA A 59 4.33 2.53 -3.39
CA ALA A 59 3.27 1.94 -4.20
C ALA A 59 3.22 0.42 -4.05
N ALA A 60 2.01 -0.12 -3.94
CA ALA A 60 1.74 -1.53 -4.13
C ALA A 60 1.30 -1.77 -5.57
N ALA A 61 2.00 -2.65 -6.27
CA ALA A 61 1.83 -2.92 -7.69
C ALA A 61 0.87 -4.08 -7.95
N ASP A 62 0.90 -5.11 -7.11
CA ASP A 62 0.11 -6.32 -7.30
C ASP A 62 -0.27 -6.98 -5.97
N ILE A 63 -1.37 -7.75 -5.97
CA ILE A 63 -1.84 -8.55 -4.84
C ILE A 63 -2.37 -9.89 -5.32
N ASN A 64 -2.00 -10.98 -4.64
CA ASN A 64 -2.55 -12.31 -4.93
C ASN A 64 -3.65 -12.73 -3.94
N ASN A 65 -4.31 -13.86 -4.21
CA ASN A 65 -5.38 -14.41 -3.34
C ASN A 65 -4.89 -14.87 -1.96
N LYS A 66 -3.59 -14.94 -1.70
CA LYS A 66 -3.03 -15.18 -0.36
C LYS A 66 -2.81 -13.88 0.42
N GLY A 67 -3.22 -12.73 -0.14
CA GLY A 67 -2.99 -11.42 0.43
C GLY A 67 -1.54 -10.95 0.35
N GLN A 68 -0.68 -11.63 -0.43
CA GLN A 68 0.69 -11.19 -0.62
C GLN A 68 0.72 -10.01 -1.58
N ILE A 69 1.47 -8.97 -1.22
CA ILE A 69 1.50 -7.70 -1.95
C ILE A 69 2.93 -7.45 -2.42
N THR A 70 3.10 -7.19 -3.71
CA THR A 70 4.37 -6.71 -4.25
C THR A 70 4.29 -5.23 -4.60
N GLY A 71 5.42 -4.56 -4.63
CA GLY A 71 5.47 -3.13 -4.91
C GLY A 71 6.87 -2.59 -4.77
N TYR A 72 6.97 -1.28 -4.60
CA TYR A 72 8.25 -0.61 -4.39
C TYR A 72 8.15 0.47 -3.31
N GLY A 73 9.27 0.63 -2.61
CA GLY A 73 9.45 1.57 -1.51
C GLY A 73 10.81 2.22 -1.58
N THR A 74 11.02 3.26 -0.77
CA THR A 74 12.30 3.93 -0.61
C THR A 74 12.94 3.59 0.73
N ASN A 75 14.26 3.46 0.75
CA ASN A 75 15.03 3.40 1.99
C ASN A 75 15.35 4.82 2.52
N ALA A 76 16.03 4.92 3.66
CA ALA A 76 16.43 6.20 4.26
C ALA A 76 17.37 7.07 3.40
N LYS A 77 18.00 6.50 2.37
CA LYS A 77 18.86 7.22 1.39
C LYS A 77 18.08 7.69 0.16
N GLY A 78 16.81 7.29 0.04
CA GLY A 78 15.97 7.56 -1.12
C GLY A 78 16.08 6.52 -2.24
N ASP A 79 16.86 5.45 -2.07
CA ASP A 79 16.98 4.40 -3.08
C ASP A 79 15.65 3.63 -3.19
N ILE A 80 15.20 3.37 -4.41
CA ILE A 80 13.97 2.61 -4.68
C ILE A 80 14.29 1.13 -4.76
N HIS A 81 13.55 0.32 -4.00
CA HIS A 81 13.64 -1.14 -4.02
C HIS A 81 12.26 -1.79 -4.11
N ALA A 82 12.22 -2.97 -4.72
CA ALA A 82 11.05 -3.81 -4.69
C ALA A 82 10.85 -4.42 -3.28
N PHE A 83 9.59 -4.67 -2.91
CA PHE A 83 9.24 -5.39 -1.69
C PHE A 83 8.24 -6.51 -1.98
N LEU A 84 8.19 -7.46 -1.05
CA LEU A 84 7.10 -8.43 -0.89
C LEU A 84 6.60 -8.34 0.55
N LEU A 85 5.33 -7.97 0.72
CA LEU A 85 4.63 -8.12 2.00
C LEU A 85 3.90 -9.45 2.02
N THR A 86 4.05 -10.17 3.13
CA THR A 86 3.29 -11.38 3.40
C THR A 86 2.46 -11.15 4.66
N PRO A 87 1.13 -11.39 4.61
CA PRO A 87 0.30 -11.29 5.79
C PRO A 87 0.83 -12.21 6.90
N VAL A 88 0.94 -11.67 8.11
CA VAL A 88 1.21 -12.49 9.29
C VAL A 88 -0.10 -13.09 9.77
N THR A 89 -0.10 -14.39 10.08
CA THR A 89 -1.22 -15.02 10.76
C THR A 89 -1.29 -14.44 12.18
N LYS A 90 -2.47 -13.99 12.59
CA LYS A 90 -2.73 -13.64 13.99
C LYS A 90 -2.95 -14.88 14.83
#